data_AF-A0A662CTA1-F1
#
_entry.id   AF-A0A662CTA1-F1
#
_cell.length_a   1.000
_cell.length_b   1.000
_cell.length_c   1.000
_cell.angle_alpha   90.00
_cell.angle_beta   90.00
_cell.angle_gamma   90.00
#
_symmetry.space_group_name_H-M   'P 1'
#
loop_
_entity.id
_entity.type
_entity.pdbx_description
1 polymer ?
#
loop_
_entity_poly.entity_id
_entity_poly.type
_entity_poly.pdbx_seq_one_letter_code
_entity_poly.pdbx_strand_id
1 'polypeptide(L)'
;MLRAAIDTGGTFTDVLLFDEEQNKLWPLKIPTTPDHPEKAFLQGLEEILKAIQRQPFELKTIVHGTTLVTNALLQQQTAKTGLLVTAGFRDLLEIGRQSRPELYNLQQEKLPPLVPRELIREIPERIGPQGQIIQKIDLSVAKKALQDLHRQGVEALAISLLFSFLNPQHEKRLSQLAREFFPEEFIFLSSQVSPEFREYERTSTTVVAAAVAPPLVNYLKALLNNLARLGSSHSEVFLMHSGGGMLPAREAARHPHQLIESGPAAGLVAVAHWAKVLHLPRVIAFDLGGTTAKTGLILNGQLQYTVDYQVGGPIHSGGQNQGGYPVRFPMVDVAECGAGSGSIAWIDPGGHLQVGPHSAGAYPGPAAYGQGGQEPTLT
;
A
#
# COMPACT_ATOMS: atom_id res chain seq x y z
N MET A 1 15.70 11.49 24.91
CA MET A 1 15.44 11.66 23.46
C MET A 1 14.06 11.08 23.16
N LEU A 2 13.20 11.81 22.44
CA LEU A 2 11.84 11.33 22.17
C LEU A 2 11.74 10.68 20.78
N ARG A 3 11.07 9.53 20.74
CA ARG A 3 10.68 8.81 19.52
C ARG A 3 9.17 8.58 19.54
N ALA A 4 8.52 8.80 18.40
CA ALA A 4 7.11 8.48 18.22
C ALA A 4 6.94 7.34 17.23
N ALA A 5 6.04 6.40 17.51
CA ALA A 5 5.54 5.42 16.56
C ALA A 5 4.02 5.61 16.42
N ILE A 6 3.53 5.78 15.20
CA ILE A 6 2.13 6.12 14.94
C ILE A 6 1.60 5.21 13.84
N ASP A 7 0.53 4.47 14.12
CA ASP A 7 -0.18 3.65 13.14
C ASP A 7 -1.56 4.23 12.88
N THR A 8 -1.82 4.63 11.63
CA THR A 8 -3.14 5.12 11.21
C THR A 8 -3.94 3.98 10.59
N GLY A 9 -4.81 3.36 11.39
CA GLY A 9 -5.77 2.36 10.97
C GLY A 9 -7.09 2.97 10.46
N GLY A 10 -8.01 2.12 10.01
CA GLY A 10 -9.32 2.56 9.51
C GLY A 10 -10.28 3.06 10.60
N THR A 11 -10.10 2.62 11.85
CA THR A 11 -10.98 2.98 12.98
C THR A 11 -10.31 3.91 13.98
N PHE A 12 -9.10 3.56 14.40
CA PHE A 12 -8.33 4.31 15.39
C PHE A 12 -6.91 4.56 14.87
N THR A 13 -6.34 5.66 15.35
CA THR A 13 -4.92 5.96 15.25
C THR A 13 -4.27 5.64 16.59
N ASP A 14 -3.27 4.77 16.56
CA ASP A 14 -2.49 4.37 17.72
C ASP A 14 -1.18 5.15 17.75
N VAL A 15 -0.89 5.81 18.87
CA VAL A 15 0.30 6.65 19.08
C VAL A 15 1.07 6.11 20.27
N LEU A 16 2.35 5.83 20.06
CA LEU A 16 3.31 5.45 21.08
C LEU A 16 4.43 6.48 21.13
N LEU A 17 4.64 7.08 22.29
CA LEU A 17 5.79 7.95 22.55
C LEU A 17 6.75 7.23 23.49
N PHE A 18 8.03 7.19 23.12
CA PHE A 18 9.10 6.60 23.92
C PHE A 18 10.16 7.68 24.24
N ASP A 19 10.45 7.85 25.53
CA ASP A 19 11.58 8.66 25.99
C ASP A 19 12.73 7.73 26.37
N GLU A 20 13.80 7.77 25.57
CA GLU A 20 14.99 6.93 25.77
C GLU A 20 15.74 7.27 27.06
N GLU A 21 15.70 8.52 27.51
CA GLU A 21 16.44 8.94 28.71
C GLU A 21 15.75 8.45 29.97
N GLN A 22 14.42 8.48 29.97
CA GLN A 22 13.60 8.03 31.09
C GLN A 22 13.23 6.54 31.00
N ASN A 23 13.53 5.91 29.87
CA ASN A 23 13.08 4.57 29.51
C ASN A 23 11.57 4.39 29.74
N LYS A 24 10.78 5.36 29.30
CA LYS A 24 9.34 5.42 29.57
C LYS A 24 8.55 5.48 28.27
N LEU A 25 7.45 4.74 28.24
CA LEU A 25 6.54 4.60 27.11
C LEU A 25 5.17 5.15 27.50
N TRP A 26 4.57 5.93 26.61
CA TRP A 26 3.20 6.40 26.74
C TRP A 26 2.39 5.96 25.52
N PRO A 27 1.31 5.21 25.70
CA PRO A 27 0.34 4.94 24.66
C PRO A 27 -0.80 5.97 24.67
N LEU A 28 -1.29 6.29 23.48
CA LEU A 28 -2.51 7.06 23.25
C LEU A 28 -3.25 6.43 22.06
N LYS A 29 -4.57 6.31 22.17
CA LYS A 29 -5.45 5.83 21.10
C LYS A 29 -6.54 6.86 20.89
N ILE A 30 -6.70 7.30 19.65
CA ILE A 30 -7.71 8.29 19.27
C ILE A 30 -8.46 7.83 18.02
N PRO A 31 -9.71 8.28 17.80
CA PRO A 31 -10.44 7.98 16.56
C PRO A 31 -9.68 8.47 15.31
N THR A 32 -9.66 7.67 14.25
CA THR A 32 -9.14 8.11 12.94
C THR A 32 -10.10 9.11 12.30
N THR A 33 -9.57 10.04 11.49
CA THR A 33 -10.36 10.83 10.55
C THR A 33 -10.16 10.26 9.15
N PRO A 34 -11.08 9.43 8.59
CA PRO A 34 -10.83 8.67 7.36
C PRO A 34 -10.45 9.54 6.15
N ASP A 35 -11.11 10.68 5.98
CA ASP A 35 -10.84 11.61 4.87
C ASP A 35 -9.54 12.41 5.03
N HIS A 36 -9.02 12.47 6.27
CA HIS A 36 -7.85 13.27 6.65
C HIS A 36 -7.03 12.58 7.74
N PRO A 37 -6.43 11.40 7.46
CA PRO A 37 -5.72 10.62 8.47
C PRO A 37 -4.54 11.38 9.10
N GLU A 38 -3.98 12.36 8.38
CA GLU A 38 -2.90 13.22 8.88
C GLU A 38 -3.35 14.09 10.05
N LYS A 39 -4.65 14.45 10.14
CA LYS A 39 -5.17 15.23 11.26
C LYS A 39 -5.19 14.41 12.54
N ALA A 40 -5.65 13.16 12.46
CA ALA A 40 -5.62 12.25 13.61
C ALA A 40 -4.18 11.99 14.05
N PHE A 41 -3.26 11.76 13.11
CA PHE A 41 -1.84 11.65 13.40
C PHE A 41 -1.32 12.84 14.24
N LEU A 42 -1.58 14.07 13.78
CA LEU A 42 -1.06 15.29 14.41
C LEU A 42 -1.72 15.54 15.77
N GLN A 43 -3.04 15.37 15.84
CA GLN A 43 -3.80 15.49 17.09
C GLN A 43 -3.26 14.54 18.15
N GLY A 44 -3.04 13.26 17.82
CA GLY A 44 -2.53 12.29 18.78
C GLY A 44 -1.12 12.63 19.24
N LEU A 45 -0.28 13.14 18.34
CA LEU A 45 1.07 13.59 18.70
C LEU A 45 1.05 14.82 19.62
N GLU A 46 0.20 15.80 19.35
CA GLU A 46 0.03 16.99 20.19
C GLU A 46 -0.53 16.64 21.57
N GLU A 47 -1.57 15.78 21.62
CA GLU A 47 -2.21 15.34 22.86
C GLU A 47 -1.22 14.61 23.76
N ILE A 48 -0.44 13.67 23.22
CA ILE A 48 0.51 12.89 24.02
C ILE A 48 1.66 13.76 24.53
N LEU A 49 2.20 14.66 23.70
CA LEU A 49 3.25 15.59 24.11
C LEU A 49 2.77 16.55 25.21
N LYS A 50 1.56 17.09 25.05
CA LYS A 50 0.93 17.97 26.05
C LYS A 50 0.70 17.24 27.37
N ALA A 51 0.24 16.00 27.34
CA ALA A 51 -0.01 15.19 28.53
C ALA A 51 1.28 14.96 29.35
N ILE A 52 2.43 14.88 28.69
CA ILE A 52 3.73 14.70 29.34
C ILE A 52 4.55 15.99 29.48
N GLN A 53 3.96 17.14 29.14
CA GLN A 53 4.59 18.46 29.21
C GLN A 53 5.90 18.56 28.41
N ARG A 54 5.97 17.90 27.26
CA ARG A 54 7.10 17.98 26.33
C ARG A 54 6.75 18.78 25.09
N GLN A 55 7.77 19.22 24.39
CA GLN A 55 7.64 20.08 23.22
C GLN A 55 7.90 19.30 21.93
N PRO A 56 7.23 19.64 20.80
CA PRO A 56 7.43 18.93 19.55
C PRO A 56 8.87 18.95 19.02
N PHE A 57 9.67 19.97 19.37
CA PHE A 57 11.07 20.04 18.96
C PHE A 57 11.98 18.99 19.64
N GLU A 58 11.47 18.26 20.64
CA GLU A 58 12.22 17.21 21.32
C GLU A 58 12.11 15.86 20.60
N LEU A 59 11.20 15.75 19.63
CA LEU A 59 11.03 14.59 18.76
C LEU A 59 12.21 14.47 17.80
N LYS A 60 12.93 13.36 17.86
CA LYS A 60 14.01 13.06 16.90
C LYS A 60 13.58 12.16 15.77
N THR A 61 12.77 11.15 16.09
CA THR A 61 12.37 10.12 15.13
C THR A 61 10.88 9.86 15.23
N ILE A 62 10.24 9.77 14.08
CA ILE A 62 8.84 9.43 13.93
C ILE A 62 8.78 8.22 12.99
N VAL A 63 8.20 7.12 13.45
CA VAL A 63 7.93 5.93 12.65
C VAL A 63 6.43 5.85 12.41
N HIS A 64 6.03 5.68 11.15
CA HIS A 64 4.64 5.73 10.76
C HIS A 64 4.21 4.47 9.99
N GLY A 65 3.22 3.75 10.51
CA GLY A 65 2.47 2.74 9.78
C GLY A 65 1.19 3.34 9.21
N THR A 66 0.83 2.97 7.98
CA THR A 66 -0.41 3.47 7.38
C THR A 66 -1.10 2.42 6.53
N THR A 67 -2.43 2.42 6.61
CA THR A 67 -3.31 1.59 5.79
C THR A 67 -3.73 2.28 4.48
N LEU A 68 -3.27 3.52 4.24
CA LEU A 68 -3.70 4.35 3.11
C LEU A 68 -3.48 3.67 1.75
N VAL A 69 -2.34 3.01 1.54
CA VAL A 69 -2.02 2.36 0.26
C VAL A 69 -2.89 1.12 0.03
N THR A 70 -3.00 0.24 1.04
CA THR A 70 -3.85 -0.95 0.97
C THR A 70 -5.32 -0.56 0.74
N ASN A 71 -5.84 0.41 1.51
CA ASN A 71 -7.24 0.84 1.40
C ASN A 71 -7.55 1.48 0.04
N ALA A 72 -6.64 2.29 -0.50
CA ALA A 72 -6.81 2.86 -1.84
C ALA A 72 -6.99 1.77 -2.92
N LEU A 73 -6.25 0.66 -2.80
CA LEU A 73 -6.37 -0.48 -3.73
C LEU A 73 -7.64 -1.31 -3.50
N LEU A 74 -7.98 -1.61 -2.24
CA LEU A 74 -9.19 -2.36 -1.90
C LEU A 74 -10.47 -1.61 -2.29
N GLN A 75 -10.51 -0.30 -2.08
CA GLN A 75 -11.66 0.55 -2.38
C GLN A 75 -11.67 1.05 -3.83
N GLN A 76 -10.66 0.67 -4.64
CA GLN A 76 -10.45 1.17 -6.00
C GLN A 76 -10.42 2.71 -6.09
N GLN A 77 -9.99 3.37 -5.02
CA GLN A 77 -9.79 4.82 -4.92
C GLN A 77 -8.33 5.17 -5.23
N THR A 78 -7.88 4.80 -6.42
CA THR A 78 -6.52 5.07 -6.90
C THR A 78 -6.52 6.20 -7.91
N ALA A 79 -5.37 6.85 -8.10
CA ALA A 79 -5.21 7.89 -9.10
C ALA A 79 -5.43 7.35 -10.52
N LYS A 80 -6.01 8.19 -11.39
CA LYS A 80 -6.22 7.83 -12.79
C LYS A 80 -4.87 7.64 -13.49
N THR A 81 -4.51 6.39 -13.76
CA THR A 81 -3.17 6.04 -14.21
C THR A 81 -3.15 5.71 -15.70
N GLY A 82 -2.14 6.21 -16.41
CA GLY A 82 -1.85 5.85 -17.79
C GLY A 82 -0.69 4.85 -17.84
N LEU A 83 -0.67 4.01 -18.87
CA LEU A 83 0.40 3.02 -19.06
C LEU A 83 0.98 3.09 -20.48
N LEU A 84 2.31 3.20 -20.55
CA LEU A 84 3.05 3.01 -21.79
C LEU A 84 3.65 1.60 -21.83
N VAL A 85 3.40 0.86 -22.91
CA VAL A 85 3.95 -0.48 -23.16
C VAL A 85 4.60 -0.59 -24.53
N THR A 86 5.43 -1.60 -24.71
CA THR A 86 5.93 -2.01 -26.03
C THR A 86 4.75 -2.34 -26.95
N ALA A 87 4.82 -1.96 -28.23
CA ALA A 87 3.79 -2.31 -29.20
C ALA A 87 3.54 -3.83 -29.29
N GLY A 88 2.27 -4.22 -29.34
CA GLY A 88 1.78 -5.60 -29.24
C GLY A 88 1.45 -6.07 -27.82
N PHE A 89 1.68 -5.25 -26.79
CA PHE A 89 1.51 -5.62 -25.37
C PHE A 89 0.38 -4.85 -24.67
N ARG A 90 -0.50 -4.19 -25.43
CA ARG A 90 -1.61 -3.39 -24.86
C ARG A 90 -2.50 -4.17 -23.90
N ASP A 91 -2.75 -5.44 -24.18
CA ASP A 91 -3.72 -6.26 -23.47
C ASP A 91 -3.10 -7.09 -22.34
N LEU A 92 -1.84 -6.83 -21.97
CA LEU A 92 -1.08 -7.62 -21.00
C LEU A 92 -1.78 -7.74 -19.62
N LEU A 93 -2.31 -6.64 -19.09
CA LEU A 93 -3.00 -6.65 -17.79
C LEU A 93 -4.37 -7.33 -17.85
N GLU A 94 -5.03 -7.28 -19.02
CA GLU A 94 -6.31 -7.93 -19.25
C GLU A 94 -6.15 -9.45 -19.39
N ILE A 95 -5.10 -9.91 -20.07
CA ILE A 95 -4.80 -11.34 -20.21
C ILE A 95 -4.30 -11.92 -18.87
N GLY A 96 -3.37 -11.22 -18.21
CA GLY A 96 -2.75 -11.69 -16.96
C GLY A 96 -2.15 -13.09 -17.08
N ARG A 97 -2.26 -13.89 -16.01
CA ARG A 97 -1.82 -15.30 -15.99
C ARG A 97 -2.91 -16.30 -16.39
N GLN A 98 -4.16 -15.85 -16.58
CA GLN A 98 -5.34 -16.72 -16.70
C GLN A 98 -5.50 -17.74 -15.54
N SER A 99 -4.88 -17.47 -14.38
CA SER A 99 -5.04 -18.26 -13.17
C SER A 99 -6.45 -18.11 -12.63
N ARG A 100 -7.05 -19.21 -12.17
CA ARG A 100 -8.37 -19.23 -11.52
C ARG A 100 -8.20 -19.40 -10.01
N PRO A 101 -8.41 -18.33 -9.22
CA PRO A 101 -8.35 -18.42 -7.75
C PRO A 101 -9.28 -19.49 -7.19
N GLU A 102 -10.48 -19.63 -7.77
CA GLU A 102 -11.44 -20.66 -7.41
C GLU A 102 -11.62 -21.65 -8.56
N LEU A 103 -10.87 -22.76 -8.52
CA LEU A 103 -10.82 -23.75 -9.62
C LEU A 103 -12.19 -24.24 -10.09
N TYR A 104 -13.17 -24.34 -9.18
CA TYR A 104 -14.51 -24.86 -9.45
C TYR A 104 -15.57 -23.78 -9.71
N ASN A 105 -15.23 -22.50 -9.54
CA ASN A 105 -16.14 -21.38 -9.82
C ASN A 105 -16.04 -20.98 -11.30
N LEU A 106 -16.94 -21.52 -12.14
CA LEU A 106 -16.97 -21.20 -13.58
C LEU A 106 -17.47 -19.79 -13.89
N GLN A 107 -18.11 -19.11 -12.93
CA GLN A 107 -18.68 -17.77 -13.05
C GLN A 107 -17.81 -16.72 -12.34
N GLN A 108 -16.56 -17.06 -12.00
CA GLN A 108 -15.68 -16.17 -11.28
C GLN A 108 -15.45 -14.87 -12.08
N GLU A 109 -15.79 -13.74 -11.47
CA GLU A 109 -15.46 -12.43 -11.99
C GLU A 109 -14.00 -12.09 -11.68
N LYS A 110 -13.29 -11.61 -12.70
CA LYS A 110 -11.91 -11.15 -12.56
C LYS A 110 -11.92 -9.71 -12.04
N LEU A 111 -11.05 -9.41 -11.08
CA LEU A 111 -10.79 -8.03 -10.67
C LEU A 111 -10.37 -7.18 -11.89
N PRO A 112 -11.08 -6.07 -12.20
CA PRO A 112 -10.74 -5.21 -13.33
C PRO A 112 -9.31 -4.66 -13.21
N PRO A 113 -8.54 -4.54 -14.31
CA PRO A 113 -7.22 -3.92 -14.27
C PRO A 113 -7.25 -2.48 -13.73
N LEU A 114 -6.26 -2.10 -12.91
CA LEU A 114 -6.11 -0.73 -12.39
C LEU A 114 -6.00 0.34 -13.50
N VAL A 115 -5.47 -0.05 -14.67
CA VAL A 115 -5.39 0.82 -15.84
C VAL A 115 -6.32 0.24 -16.90
N PRO A 116 -7.44 0.91 -17.20
CA PRO A 116 -8.35 0.45 -18.23
C PRO A 116 -7.69 0.59 -19.61
N ARG A 117 -8.09 -0.26 -20.55
CA ARG A 117 -7.43 -0.44 -21.86
C ARG A 117 -7.33 0.84 -22.69
N GLU A 118 -8.26 1.76 -22.54
CA GLU A 118 -8.30 3.08 -23.18
C GLU A 118 -7.24 4.05 -22.65
N LEU A 119 -6.61 3.77 -21.50
CA LEU A 119 -5.49 4.53 -20.93
C LEU A 119 -4.12 3.85 -21.15
N ILE A 120 -4.09 2.76 -21.94
CA ILE A 120 -2.86 2.09 -22.33
C ILE A 120 -2.44 2.55 -23.74
N ARG A 121 -1.18 2.96 -23.90
CA ARG A 121 -0.60 3.36 -25.19
C ARG A 121 0.59 2.48 -25.54
N GLU A 122 0.62 2.06 -26.79
CA GLU A 122 1.69 1.27 -27.36
C GLU A 122 2.76 2.17 -27.98
N ILE A 123 4.02 1.89 -27.65
CA ILE A 123 5.18 2.59 -28.18
C ILE A 123 5.89 1.66 -29.18
N PRO A 124 6.04 2.07 -30.45
CA PRO A 124 6.84 1.35 -31.43
C PRO A 124 8.33 1.40 -31.03
N GLU A 125 8.76 0.40 -30.30
CA GLU A 125 10.13 0.18 -29.86
C GLU A 125 10.34 -1.32 -29.65
N ARG A 126 11.59 -1.78 -29.67
CA ARG A 126 11.90 -3.14 -29.24
C ARG A 126 13.32 -3.27 -28.70
N ILE A 127 13.43 -3.83 -27.49
CA ILE A 127 14.67 -4.36 -26.92
C ILE A 127 14.66 -5.89 -27.01
N GLY A 128 15.80 -6.47 -27.37
CA GLY A 128 15.98 -7.91 -27.48
C GLY A 128 16.37 -8.58 -26.15
N PRO A 129 16.35 -9.92 -26.09
CA PRO A 129 16.66 -10.66 -24.88
C PRO A 129 18.12 -10.57 -24.42
N GLN A 130 19.04 -10.04 -25.25
CA GLN A 130 20.42 -9.72 -24.87
C GLN A 130 20.62 -8.22 -24.59
N GLY A 131 19.54 -7.44 -24.46
CA GLY A 131 19.58 -6.00 -24.19
C GLY A 131 19.89 -5.13 -25.41
N GLN A 132 20.03 -5.71 -26.60
CA GLN A 132 20.25 -4.99 -27.85
C GLN A 132 18.99 -4.26 -28.31
N ILE A 133 19.15 -3.08 -28.91
CA ILE A 133 18.04 -2.35 -29.52
C ILE A 133 17.72 -2.98 -30.88
N ILE A 134 16.55 -3.62 -30.99
CA ILE A 134 16.02 -4.19 -32.24
C ILE A 134 15.30 -3.10 -33.05
N GLN A 135 14.49 -2.28 -32.36
CA GLN A 135 13.80 -1.14 -32.95
C GLN A 135 13.96 0.07 -32.04
N LYS A 136 14.50 1.16 -32.59
CA LYS A 136 14.65 2.42 -31.85
C LYS A 136 13.27 2.99 -31.50
N ILE A 137 13.18 3.64 -30.35
CA ILE A 137 11.98 4.32 -29.91
C ILE A 137 11.56 5.47 -30.85
N ASP A 138 10.29 5.49 -31.25
CA ASP A 138 9.69 6.63 -31.94
C ASP A 138 9.19 7.69 -30.95
N LEU A 139 9.96 8.76 -30.78
CA LEU A 139 9.62 9.86 -29.86
C LEU A 139 8.42 10.69 -30.32
N SER A 140 8.11 10.71 -31.62
CA SER A 140 6.97 11.45 -32.14
C SER A 140 5.66 10.78 -31.75
N VAL A 141 5.61 9.45 -31.85
CA VAL A 141 4.47 8.64 -31.40
C VAL A 141 4.35 8.69 -29.87
N ALA A 142 5.47 8.58 -29.16
CA ALA A 142 5.48 8.69 -27.70
C ALA A 142 4.95 10.05 -27.21
N LYS A 143 5.35 11.16 -27.84
CA LYS A 143 4.86 12.49 -27.48
C LYS A 143 3.35 12.62 -27.67
N LYS A 144 2.82 12.12 -28.79
CA LYS A 144 1.35 12.10 -29.04
C LYS A 144 0.61 11.25 -28.02
N ALA A 145 1.15 10.08 -27.67
CA ALA A 145 0.57 9.20 -26.65
C ALA A 145 0.51 9.88 -25.28
N LEU A 146 1.59 10.53 -24.85
CA LEU A 146 1.67 11.28 -23.59
C LEU A 146 0.70 12.47 -23.56
N GLN A 147 0.65 13.26 -24.64
CA GLN A 147 -0.32 14.35 -24.81
C GLN A 147 -1.76 13.87 -24.69
N ASP A 148 -2.05 12.72 -25.31
CA ASP A 148 -3.38 12.14 -25.28
C ASP A 148 -3.79 11.68 -23.88
N LEU A 149 -2.90 10.97 -23.17
CA LEU A 149 -3.14 10.58 -21.77
C LEU A 149 -3.34 11.79 -20.87
N HIS A 150 -2.52 12.83 -21.03
CA HIS A 150 -2.65 14.07 -20.27
C HIS A 150 -4.00 14.75 -20.52
N ARG A 151 -4.45 14.86 -21.78
CA ARG A 151 -5.78 15.42 -22.12
C ARG A 151 -6.94 14.61 -21.53
N GLN A 152 -6.74 13.31 -21.31
CA GLN A 152 -7.74 12.45 -20.67
C GLN A 152 -7.73 12.57 -19.14
N GLY A 153 -6.92 13.46 -18.56
CA GLY A 153 -6.85 13.70 -17.12
C GLY A 153 -6.13 12.60 -16.35
N VAL A 154 -5.19 11.90 -16.99
CA VAL A 154 -4.29 10.98 -16.27
C VAL A 154 -3.45 11.78 -15.26
N GLU A 155 -3.36 11.25 -14.04
CA GLU A 155 -2.66 11.86 -12.91
C GLU A 155 -1.26 11.28 -12.72
N ALA A 156 -1.08 9.98 -13.01
CA ALA A 156 0.18 9.26 -12.87
C ALA A 156 0.47 8.37 -14.08
N LEU A 157 1.76 8.14 -14.36
CA LEU A 157 2.21 7.40 -15.54
C LEU A 157 3.08 6.22 -15.14
N ALA A 158 2.67 5.02 -15.54
CA ALA A 158 3.52 3.83 -15.54
C ALA A 158 4.14 3.62 -16.93
N ILE A 159 5.42 3.25 -16.98
CA ILE A 159 6.12 2.90 -18.21
C ILE A 159 6.72 1.50 -18.01
N SER A 160 6.26 0.53 -18.81
CA SER A 160 6.72 -0.85 -18.74
C SER A 160 7.01 -1.40 -20.13
N LEU A 161 8.28 -1.31 -20.53
CA LEU A 161 8.74 -1.86 -21.80
C LEU A 161 9.33 -3.26 -21.60
N LEU A 162 9.31 -4.08 -22.65
CA LEU A 162 9.95 -5.38 -22.62
C LEU A 162 11.47 -5.26 -22.49
N PHE A 163 12.06 -6.16 -21.69
CA PHE A 163 13.50 -6.20 -21.42
C PHE A 163 14.11 -4.91 -20.87
N SER A 164 13.30 -3.97 -20.37
CA SER A 164 13.78 -2.74 -19.75
C SER A 164 14.63 -2.97 -18.49
N PHE A 165 14.43 -4.10 -17.80
CA PHE A 165 15.27 -4.57 -16.70
C PHE A 165 16.71 -4.91 -17.14
N LEU A 166 16.93 -5.25 -18.41
CA LEU A 166 18.28 -5.46 -18.98
C LEU A 166 18.85 -4.16 -19.55
N ASN A 167 18.03 -3.41 -20.30
CA ASN A 167 18.43 -2.15 -20.90
C ASN A 167 17.33 -1.08 -20.70
N PRO A 168 17.49 -0.17 -19.72
CA PRO A 168 16.46 0.80 -19.37
C PRO A 168 16.45 2.04 -20.28
N GLN A 169 17.24 2.07 -21.36
CA GLN A 169 17.48 3.28 -22.15
C GLN A 169 16.18 3.88 -22.74
N HIS A 170 15.30 3.05 -23.29
CA HIS A 170 14.02 3.53 -23.85
C HIS A 170 13.07 4.04 -22.77
N GLU A 171 12.96 3.34 -21.63
CA GLU A 171 12.15 3.80 -20.49
C GLU A 171 12.64 5.15 -19.94
N LYS A 172 13.95 5.30 -19.75
CA LYS A 172 14.56 6.56 -19.30
C LYS A 172 14.27 7.69 -20.28
N ARG A 173 14.31 7.42 -21.59
CA ARG A 173 14.01 8.43 -22.61
C ARG A 173 12.53 8.81 -22.62
N LEU A 174 11.62 7.86 -22.42
CA LEU A 174 10.20 8.13 -22.24
C LEU A 174 9.93 8.95 -20.98
N SER A 175 10.57 8.63 -19.85
CA SER A 175 10.43 9.42 -18.62
C SER A 175 10.86 10.87 -18.82
N GLN A 176 12.00 11.11 -19.49
CA GLN A 176 12.46 12.46 -19.81
C GLN A 176 11.41 13.25 -20.61
N LEU A 177 10.79 12.62 -21.62
CA LEU A 177 9.75 13.24 -22.43
C LEU A 177 8.43 13.43 -21.65
N ALA A 178 8.09 12.48 -20.77
CA ALA A 178 6.87 12.51 -19.97
C ALA A 178 6.84 13.66 -18.96
N ARG A 179 8.00 14.18 -18.54
CA ARG A 179 8.11 15.36 -17.66
C ARG A 179 7.51 16.64 -18.25
N GLU A 180 7.29 16.70 -19.58
CA GLU A 180 6.56 17.80 -20.21
C GLU A 180 5.06 17.80 -19.85
N PHE A 181 4.51 16.66 -19.38
CA PHE A 181 3.07 16.44 -19.19
C PHE A 181 2.69 16.01 -17.78
N PHE A 182 3.61 15.37 -17.05
CA PHE A 182 3.36 14.82 -15.71
C PHE A 182 4.46 15.27 -14.75
N PRO A 183 4.14 15.54 -13.46
CA PRO A 183 5.15 15.75 -12.42
C PRO A 183 6.11 14.57 -12.32
N GLU A 184 7.41 14.83 -12.10
CA GLU A 184 8.44 13.78 -12.05
C GLU A 184 8.15 12.70 -10.98
N GLU A 185 7.60 13.11 -9.84
CA GLU A 185 7.19 12.25 -8.73
C GLU A 185 6.03 11.28 -9.06
N PHE A 186 5.35 11.46 -10.20
CA PHE A 186 4.25 10.60 -10.65
C PHE A 186 4.57 9.81 -11.92
N ILE A 187 5.84 9.72 -12.30
CA ILE A 187 6.32 8.92 -13.43
C ILE A 187 7.11 7.72 -12.92
N PHE A 188 6.60 6.51 -13.16
CA PHE A 188 7.18 5.27 -12.67
C PHE A 188 7.71 4.41 -13.81
N LEU A 189 9.00 4.06 -13.73
CA LEU A 189 9.68 3.18 -14.67
C LEU A 189 9.73 1.76 -14.13
N SER A 190 9.33 0.78 -14.94
CA SER A 190 9.37 -0.62 -14.51
C SER A 190 10.78 -1.11 -14.22
N SER A 191 11.77 -0.57 -14.93
CA SER A 191 13.21 -0.77 -14.71
C SER A 191 13.76 -0.18 -13.40
N GLN A 192 12.97 0.62 -12.69
CA GLN A 192 13.32 1.16 -11.36
C GLN A 192 12.45 0.55 -10.26
N VAL A 193 11.17 0.31 -10.56
CA VAL A 193 10.20 -0.25 -9.60
C VAL A 193 10.42 -1.75 -9.39
N SER A 194 10.55 -2.52 -10.46
CA SER A 194 10.71 -3.97 -10.40
C SER A 194 11.60 -4.45 -11.55
N PRO A 195 12.95 -4.28 -11.44
CA PRO A 195 13.91 -4.58 -12.51
C PRO A 195 14.16 -6.08 -12.68
N GLU A 196 13.10 -6.86 -12.89
CA GLU A 196 13.16 -8.32 -12.99
C GLU A 196 12.44 -8.85 -14.24
N PHE A 197 12.81 -10.07 -14.63
CA PHE A 197 12.17 -10.82 -15.72
C PHE A 197 10.72 -11.16 -15.36
N ARG A 198 9.85 -11.36 -16.37
CA ARG A 198 8.38 -11.49 -16.35
C ARG A 198 7.63 -10.15 -16.36
N GLU A 199 7.04 -9.87 -17.52
CA GLU A 199 6.42 -8.60 -17.88
C GLU A 199 5.09 -8.35 -17.18
N TYR A 200 4.27 -9.37 -16.92
CA TYR A 200 2.96 -9.17 -16.30
C TYR A 200 3.10 -8.62 -14.87
N GLU A 201 3.87 -9.30 -14.02
CA GLU A 201 4.05 -8.93 -12.61
C GLU A 201 4.87 -7.65 -12.49
N ARG A 202 5.87 -7.46 -13.35
CA ARG A 202 6.64 -6.21 -13.42
C ARG A 202 5.72 -5.03 -13.79
N THR A 203 4.87 -5.20 -14.80
CA THR A 203 3.92 -4.16 -15.22
C THR A 203 2.89 -3.90 -14.14
N SER A 204 2.30 -4.94 -13.54
CA SER A 204 1.35 -4.83 -12.44
C SER A 204 1.95 -4.06 -11.25
N THR A 205 3.16 -4.42 -10.81
CA THR A 205 3.85 -3.74 -9.71
C THR A 205 4.09 -2.26 -10.01
N THR A 206 4.50 -1.95 -11.24
CA THR A 206 4.74 -0.57 -11.70
C THR A 206 3.44 0.24 -11.75
N VAL A 207 2.35 -0.38 -12.20
CA VAL A 207 1.02 0.24 -12.23
C VAL A 207 0.49 0.46 -10.83
N VAL A 208 0.58 -0.52 -9.93
CA VAL A 208 0.22 -0.35 -8.51
C VAL A 208 0.98 0.81 -7.90
N ALA A 209 2.30 0.90 -8.16
CA ALA A 209 3.12 2.00 -7.67
C ALA A 209 2.62 3.36 -8.19
N ALA A 210 2.34 3.48 -9.48
CA ALA A 210 1.85 4.71 -10.08
C ALA A 210 0.45 5.09 -9.56
N ALA A 211 -0.46 4.12 -9.43
CA ALA A 211 -1.85 4.33 -9.04
C ALA A 211 -2.01 4.83 -7.60
N VAL A 212 -1.15 4.37 -6.69
CA VAL A 212 -1.20 4.76 -5.27
C VAL A 212 -0.27 5.94 -4.93
N ALA A 213 0.58 6.38 -5.86
CA ALA A 213 1.53 7.46 -5.61
C ALA A 213 0.87 8.81 -5.32
N PRO A 214 -0.08 9.35 -6.11
CA PRO A 214 -0.65 10.66 -5.85
C PRO A 214 -1.31 10.82 -4.46
N PRO A 215 -2.21 9.92 -4.00
CA PRO A 215 -2.79 10.06 -2.67
C PRO A 215 -1.73 9.98 -1.57
N LEU A 216 -0.75 9.07 -1.69
CA LEU A 216 0.33 8.95 -0.70
C LEU A 216 1.24 10.18 -0.66
N VAL A 217 1.67 10.68 -1.82
CA VAL A 217 2.58 11.83 -1.89
C VAL A 217 1.91 13.08 -1.34
N ASN A 218 0.62 13.30 -1.67
CA ASN A 218 -0.14 14.41 -1.12
C ASN A 218 -0.29 14.30 0.40
N TYR A 219 -0.59 13.10 0.90
CA TYR A 219 -0.62 12.81 2.34
C TYR A 219 0.72 13.12 3.03
N LEU A 220 1.83 12.59 2.51
CA LEU A 220 3.15 12.80 3.09
C LEU A 220 3.57 14.29 3.04
N LYS A 221 3.26 15.01 1.96
CA LYS A 221 3.50 16.45 1.87
C LYS A 221 2.72 17.23 2.92
N ALA A 222 1.43 16.93 3.10
CA ALA A 222 0.60 17.56 4.12
C ALA A 222 1.13 17.27 5.54
N LEU A 223 1.46 16.00 5.80
CA LEU A 223 2.02 15.54 7.08
C LEU A 223 3.33 16.28 7.42
N LEU A 224 4.30 16.28 6.51
CA LEU A 224 5.60 16.92 6.73
C LEU A 224 5.48 18.44 6.93
N ASN A 225 4.61 19.10 6.16
CA ASN A 225 4.36 20.54 6.32
C ASN A 225 3.74 20.86 7.69
N ASN A 226 2.82 20.02 8.17
CA ASN A 226 2.18 20.23 9.46
C ASN A 226 3.13 19.91 10.62
N LEU A 227 3.96 18.87 10.51
CA LEU A 227 5.04 18.61 11.47
C LEU A 227 6.02 19.79 11.55
N ALA A 228 6.33 20.42 10.42
CA ALA A 228 7.14 21.62 10.40
C ALA A 228 6.47 22.79 11.14
N ARG A 229 5.16 22.99 10.95
CA ARG A 229 4.38 24.00 11.68
C ARG A 229 4.31 23.76 13.18
N LEU A 230 4.34 22.50 13.61
CA LEU A 230 4.40 22.13 15.03
C LEU A 230 5.78 22.34 15.66
N GLY A 231 6.82 22.63 14.87
CA GLY A 231 8.19 22.78 15.36
C GLY A 231 9.03 21.50 15.32
N SER A 232 8.54 20.47 14.62
CA SER A 232 9.20 19.16 14.46
C SER A 232 9.80 18.97 13.05
N SER A 233 10.16 20.05 12.35
CA SER A 233 10.72 20.00 10.99
C SER A 233 12.05 19.24 10.89
N HIS A 234 12.77 19.10 12.00
CA HIS A 234 14.06 18.41 12.06
C HIS A 234 13.93 16.93 12.41
N SER A 235 12.72 16.45 12.73
CA SER A 235 12.49 15.05 13.05
C SER A 235 12.61 14.19 11.79
N GLU A 236 13.28 13.06 11.90
CA GLU A 236 13.33 12.09 10.81
C GLU A 236 12.04 11.27 10.78
N VAL A 237 11.33 11.33 9.66
CA VAL A 237 10.09 10.58 9.46
C VAL A 237 10.35 9.34 8.62
N PHE A 238 10.07 8.19 9.19
CA PHE A 238 10.16 6.88 8.57
C PHE A 238 8.77 6.27 8.41
N LEU A 239 8.58 5.54 7.32
CA LEU A 239 7.38 4.77 7.02
C LEU A 239 7.73 3.29 7.17
N MET A 240 6.88 2.52 7.84
CA MET A 240 7.01 1.07 7.80
C MET A 240 6.73 0.57 6.39
N HIS A 241 7.49 -0.43 5.94
CA HIS A 241 7.26 -1.07 4.64
C HIS A 241 6.95 -2.56 4.85
N SER A 242 6.31 -3.17 3.84
CA SER A 242 5.77 -4.53 3.89
C SER A 242 6.78 -5.63 4.22
N GLY A 243 8.07 -5.35 4.08
CA GLY A 243 9.17 -6.29 4.36
C GLY A 243 9.59 -6.30 5.83
N GLY A 244 8.90 -5.56 6.70
CA GLY A 244 9.19 -5.49 8.13
C GLY A 244 10.32 -4.52 8.50
N GLY A 245 10.70 -3.62 7.59
CA GLY A 245 11.68 -2.56 7.85
C GLY A 245 11.07 -1.16 7.71
N MET A 246 11.93 -0.15 7.63
CA MET A 246 11.55 1.26 7.57
C MET A 246 12.18 1.96 6.36
N LEU A 247 11.45 2.90 5.76
CA LEU A 247 11.91 3.77 4.67
C LEU A 247 11.75 5.23 5.06
N PRO A 248 12.71 6.12 4.78
CA PRO A 248 12.50 7.55 4.93
C PRO A 248 11.28 8.01 4.12
N ALA A 249 10.47 8.93 4.64
CA ALA A 249 9.26 9.43 3.96
C ALA A 249 9.53 9.92 2.52
N ARG A 250 10.70 10.52 2.29
CA ARG A 250 11.15 10.96 0.95
C ARG A 250 11.33 9.82 -0.05
N GLU A 251 11.75 8.64 0.40
CA GLU A 251 11.91 7.46 -0.46
C GLU A 251 10.62 6.67 -0.58
N ALA A 252 9.77 6.69 0.45
CA ALA A 252 8.46 6.05 0.45
C ALA A 252 7.58 6.54 -0.73
N ALA A 253 7.67 7.83 -1.07
CA ALA A 253 7.02 8.42 -2.25
C ALA A 253 7.43 7.79 -3.59
N ARG A 254 8.66 7.27 -3.70
CA ARG A 254 9.18 6.59 -4.91
C ARG A 254 8.89 5.10 -4.93
N HIS A 255 8.62 4.52 -3.77
CA HIS A 255 8.34 3.09 -3.61
C HIS A 255 6.99 2.84 -2.90
N PRO A 256 5.89 3.46 -3.36
CA PRO A 256 4.63 3.45 -2.62
C PRO A 256 4.01 2.05 -2.52
N HIS A 257 4.27 1.19 -3.52
CA HIS A 257 3.89 -0.23 -3.52
C HIS A 257 4.51 -1.03 -2.36
N GLN A 258 5.60 -0.57 -1.76
CA GLN A 258 6.23 -1.22 -0.60
C GLN A 258 5.56 -0.87 0.72
N LEU A 259 4.52 -0.03 0.74
CA LEU A 259 3.79 0.32 1.96
C LEU A 259 2.50 -0.48 2.16
N ILE A 260 2.18 -1.38 1.22
CA ILE A 260 1.03 -2.29 1.30
C ILE A 260 1.23 -3.19 2.54
N GLU A 261 0.23 -3.33 3.41
CA GLU A 261 0.36 -4.07 4.68
C GLU A 261 1.50 -3.61 5.60
N SER A 262 1.84 -2.31 5.62
CA SER A 262 2.91 -1.78 6.48
C SER A 262 2.65 -1.94 7.99
N GLY A 263 1.42 -1.67 8.45
CA GLY A 263 1.02 -1.81 9.87
C GLY A 263 1.10 -3.25 10.37
N PRO A 264 0.47 -4.23 9.68
CA PRO A 264 0.55 -5.65 10.06
C PRO A 264 1.97 -6.20 10.05
N ALA A 265 2.80 -5.79 9.08
CA ALA A 265 4.21 -6.14 9.05
C ALA A 265 4.94 -5.64 10.32
N ALA A 266 4.64 -4.42 10.79
CA ALA A 266 5.18 -3.89 12.04
C ALA A 266 4.75 -4.72 13.28
N GLY A 267 3.47 -5.11 13.34
CA GLY A 267 2.96 -6.01 14.37
C GLY A 267 3.71 -7.35 14.41
N LEU A 268 3.93 -7.96 13.24
CA LEU A 268 4.69 -9.22 13.14
C LEU A 268 6.16 -9.06 13.51
N VAL A 269 6.79 -7.93 13.20
CA VAL A 269 8.16 -7.62 13.66
C VAL A 269 8.21 -7.60 15.19
N ALA A 270 7.22 -6.99 15.85
CA ALA A 270 7.13 -6.97 17.31
C ALA A 270 6.90 -8.39 17.88
N VAL A 271 6.01 -9.18 17.29
CA VAL A 271 5.80 -10.58 17.71
C VAL A 271 7.06 -11.42 17.52
N ALA A 272 7.80 -11.24 16.43
CA ALA A 272 9.07 -11.93 16.20
C ALA A 272 10.12 -11.59 17.26
N HIS A 273 10.18 -10.32 17.69
CA HIS A 273 11.02 -9.90 18.81
C HIS A 273 10.61 -10.60 20.11
N TRP A 274 9.33 -10.57 20.48
CA TRP A 274 8.83 -11.20 21.69
C TRP A 274 8.98 -12.72 21.67
N ALA A 275 8.80 -13.37 20.52
CA ALA A 275 9.02 -14.81 20.37
C ALA A 275 10.46 -15.21 20.73
N LYS A 276 11.46 -14.39 20.38
CA LYS A 276 12.86 -14.60 20.80
C LYS A 276 13.05 -14.43 22.30
N VAL A 277 12.52 -13.34 22.85
CA VAL A 277 12.62 -13.00 24.29
C VAL A 277 11.96 -14.07 25.15
N LEU A 278 10.81 -14.59 24.72
CA LEU A 278 10.02 -15.60 25.44
C LEU A 278 10.44 -17.03 25.09
N HIS A 279 11.45 -17.23 24.23
CA HIS A 279 11.91 -18.53 23.74
C HIS A 279 10.79 -19.40 23.14
N LEU A 280 9.87 -18.77 22.39
CA LEU A 280 8.78 -19.45 21.70
C LEU A 280 9.20 -19.77 20.25
N PRO A 281 9.38 -21.06 19.90
CA PRO A 281 9.88 -21.44 18.58
C PRO A 281 8.81 -21.35 17.48
N ARG A 282 7.52 -21.35 17.83
CA ARG A 282 6.40 -21.33 16.89
C ARG A 282 5.30 -20.45 17.47
N VAL A 283 5.00 -19.35 16.81
CA VAL A 283 3.96 -18.40 17.24
C VAL A 283 3.08 -18.07 16.04
N ILE A 284 1.77 -18.11 16.28
CA ILE A 284 0.78 -17.52 15.37
C ILE A 284 0.40 -16.18 15.98
N ALA A 285 0.71 -15.10 15.28
CA ALA A 285 0.23 -13.77 15.63
C ALA A 285 -1.18 -13.61 15.08
N PHE A 286 -2.09 -13.06 15.88
CA PHE A 286 -3.46 -12.77 15.46
C PHE A 286 -3.81 -11.36 15.92
N ASP A 287 -4.14 -10.49 14.96
CA ASP A 287 -4.56 -9.12 15.17
C ASP A 287 -5.98 -8.92 14.63
N LEU A 288 -6.89 -8.50 15.50
CA LEU A 288 -8.30 -8.27 15.16
C LEU A 288 -8.58 -6.76 15.22
N GLY A 289 -8.68 -6.15 14.05
CA GLY A 289 -9.11 -4.76 13.90
C GLY A 289 -10.63 -4.60 13.81
N GLY A 290 -11.07 -3.36 13.54
CA GLY A 290 -12.49 -3.03 13.34
C GLY A 290 -13.12 -3.67 12.11
N THR A 291 -12.36 -3.80 11.03
CA THR A 291 -12.86 -4.25 9.72
C THR A 291 -12.27 -5.59 9.28
N THR A 292 -11.08 -5.94 9.75
CA THR A 292 -10.29 -7.07 9.24
C THR A 292 -9.56 -7.76 10.38
N ALA A 293 -9.34 -9.06 10.23
CA ALA A 293 -8.44 -9.85 11.05
C ALA A 293 -7.20 -10.20 10.23
N LYS A 294 -6.03 -10.15 10.86
CA LYS A 294 -4.75 -10.44 10.22
C LYS A 294 -3.97 -11.45 11.05
N THR A 295 -3.31 -12.38 10.38
CA THR A 295 -2.50 -13.40 11.03
C THR A 295 -1.19 -13.61 10.31
N GLY A 296 -0.16 -13.97 11.06
CA GLY A 296 1.15 -14.31 10.51
C GLY A 296 1.85 -15.36 11.36
N LEU A 297 2.72 -16.13 10.71
CA LEU A 297 3.49 -17.19 11.36
C LEU A 297 4.89 -16.68 11.69
N ILE A 298 5.34 -16.91 12.92
CA ILE A 298 6.72 -16.70 13.34
C ILE A 298 7.33 -18.06 13.66
N LEU A 299 8.45 -18.38 13.01
CA LEU A 299 9.20 -19.62 13.23
C LEU A 299 10.59 -19.28 13.74
N ASN A 300 10.98 -19.83 14.88
CA ASN A 300 12.28 -19.61 15.53
C ASN A 300 12.63 -18.11 15.68
N GLY A 301 11.63 -17.28 15.98
CA GLY A 301 11.80 -15.82 16.08
C GLY A 301 12.07 -15.11 14.75
N GLN A 302 11.83 -15.76 13.61
CA GLN A 302 11.99 -15.21 12.27
C GLN A 302 10.64 -15.03 11.58
N LEU A 303 10.50 -13.90 10.89
CA LEU A 303 9.39 -13.59 10.01
C LEU A 303 9.40 -14.56 8.83
N GLN A 304 8.20 -14.92 8.37
CA GLN A 304 8.03 -15.59 7.08
C GLN A 304 7.80 -14.53 6.00
N TYR A 305 8.26 -14.81 4.79
CA TYR A 305 8.20 -13.88 3.66
C TYR A 305 7.60 -14.55 2.43
N THR A 306 6.89 -13.77 1.63
CA THR A 306 6.37 -14.15 0.32
C THR A 306 6.79 -13.13 -0.75
N VAL A 307 6.97 -13.60 -1.98
CA VAL A 307 7.24 -12.77 -3.17
C VAL A 307 6.09 -12.82 -4.19
N ASP A 308 5.09 -13.67 -3.94
CA ASP A 308 3.88 -13.84 -4.75
C ASP A 308 2.68 -13.20 -4.02
N TYR A 309 2.79 -11.91 -3.70
CA TYR A 309 1.70 -11.17 -3.08
C TYR A 309 0.75 -10.58 -4.14
N GLN A 310 -0.55 -10.67 -3.90
CA GLN A 310 -1.58 -10.04 -4.72
C GLN A 310 -2.50 -9.20 -3.84
N VAL A 311 -2.61 -7.91 -4.13
CA VAL A 311 -3.45 -6.96 -3.37
C VAL A 311 -4.80 -6.77 -4.04
N GLY A 312 -5.88 -6.58 -3.27
CA GLY A 312 -7.22 -6.35 -3.81
C GLY A 312 -7.98 -7.61 -4.26
N GLY A 313 -7.37 -8.81 -4.12
CA GLY A 313 -8.04 -10.07 -4.42
C GLY A 313 -9.01 -10.51 -3.32
N PRO A 314 -9.94 -11.44 -3.62
CA PRO A 314 -10.89 -11.95 -2.64
C PRO A 314 -10.30 -13.00 -1.67
N ILE A 315 -9.13 -13.56 -1.99
CA ILE A 315 -8.48 -14.62 -1.21
C ILE A 315 -7.12 -14.11 -0.71
N HIS A 316 -7.01 -13.94 0.62
CA HIS A 316 -5.78 -13.61 1.35
C HIS A 316 -5.47 -14.65 2.43
N SER A 317 -5.19 -15.89 2.02
CA SER A 317 -4.72 -16.93 2.95
C SER A 317 -3.20 -17.02 2.86
N GLY A 318 -2.47 -17.03 3.97
CA GLY A 318 -0.99 -17.00 3.99
C GLY A 318 -0.38 -18.00 3.01
N GLY A 319 0.55 -17.53 2.18
CA GLY A 319 1.12 -18.30 1.06
C GLY A 319 0.22 -18.53 -0.18
N GLN A 320 -1.05 -18.10 -0.17
CA GLN A 320 -2.01 -18.17 -1.27
C GLN A 320 -2.83 -16.87 -1.41
N ASN A 321 -2.22 -15.85 -2.02
CA ASN A 321 -2.89 -14.62 -2.40
C ASN A 321 -3.25 -14.67 -3.89
N GLN A 322 -4.54 -14.82 -4.21
CA GLN A 322 -4.99 -15.02 -5.59
C GLN A 322 -6.17 -14.11 -5.96
N GLY A 323 -6.15 -13.64 -7.21
CA GLY A 323 -7.23 -12.85 -7.80
C GLY A 323 -7.09 -11.35 -7.62
N GLY A 324 -5.95 -10.88 -7.10
CA GLY A 324 -5.63 -9.46 -6.95
C GLY A 324 -4.61 -8.95 -7.97
N TYR A 325 -4.08 -7.76 -7.73
CA TYR A 325 -2.98 -7.18 -8.49
C TYR A 325 -1.63 -7.70 -7.96
N PRO A 326 -0.83 -8.41 -8.76
CA PRO A 326 0.50 -8.86 -8.34
C PRO A 326 1.42 -7.68 -7.98
N VAL A 327 2.10 -7.81 -6.85
CA VAL A 327 3.13 -6.87 -6.37
C VAL A 327 4.40 -7.65 -6.07
N ARG A 328 5.47 -7.34 -6.81
CA ARG A 328 6.79 -7.95 -6.61
C ARG A 328 7.60 -7.17 -5.62
N PHE A 329 7.52 -7.60 -4.38
CA PHE A 329 8.36 -7.14 -3.30
C PHE A 329 8.43 -8.27 -2.25
N PRO A 330 9.57 -8.52 -1.59
CA PRO A 330 9.60 -9.43 -0.45
C PRO A 330 8.75 -8.86 0.68
N MET A 331 7.55 -9.41 0.86
CA MET A 331 6.58 -8.99 1.87
C MET A 331 6.58 -9.99 3.01
N VAL A 332 6.41 -9.50 4.24
CA VAL A 332 6.09 -10.36 5.38
C VAL A 332 4.78 -11.09 5.05
N ASP A 333 4.77 -12.41 5.23
CA ASP A 333 3.62 -13.24 4.92
C ASP A 333 2.51 -13.00 5.94
N VAL A 334 1.53 -12.19 5.53
CA VAL A 334 0.33 -11.83 6.27
C VAL A 334 -0.85 -12.47 5.56
N ALA A 335 -1.63 -13.23 6.30
CA ALA A 335 -2.97 -13.64 5.87
C ALA A 335 -3.99 -12.63 6.42
N GLU A 336 -5.04 -12.38 5.65
CA GLU A 336 -6.08 -11.42 5.99
C GLU A 336 -7.46 -12.06 5.80
N CYS A 337 -8.37 -11.73 6.70
CA CYS A 337 -9.78 -12.04 6.61
C CYS A 337 -10.58 -10.76 6.74
N GLY A 338 -11.56 -10.55 5.85
CA GLY A 338 -12.49 -9.40 5.87
C GLY A 338 -13.52 -9.44 6.99
N ALA A 339 -13.17 -9.98 8.15
CA ALA A 339 -13.98 -10.02 9.36
C ALA A 339 -13.22 -9.33 10.50
N GLY A 340 -13.83 -8.31 11.10
CA GLY A 340 -13.30 -7.55 12.22
C GLY A 340 -14.33 -7.41 13.35
N SER A 341 -13.98 -6.69 14.40
CA SER A 341 -14.87 -6.44 15.54
C SER A 341 -16.14 -5.65 15.17
N GLY A 342 -16.07 -4.80 14.15
CA GLY A 342 -17.20 -4.07 13.60
C GLY A 342 -17.90 -4.77 12.44
N SER A 343 -17.60 -6.04 12.15
CA SER A 343 -18.30 -6.78 11.10
C SER A 343 -19.75 -7.01 11.49
N ILE A 344 -20.65 -6.77 10.53
CA ILE A 344 -22.10 -6.84 10.72
C ILE A 344 -22.52 -8.31 10.71
N ALA A 345 -23.35 -8.68 11.70
CA ALA A 345 -24.01 -9.97 11.76
C ALA A 345 -25.36 -9.89 11.03
N TRP A 346 -25.60 -10.80 10.08
CA TRP A 346 -26.82 -10.83 9.28
C TRP A 346 -27.25 -12.27 8.99
N ILE A 347 -28.52 -12.45 8.60
CA ILE A 347 -29.05 -13.76 8.23
C ILE A 347 -29.17 -13.82 6.71
N ASP A 348 -28.56 -14.83 6.10
CA ASP A 348 -28.63 -15.02 4.66
C ASP A 348 -30.01 -15.52 4.19
N PRO A 349 -30.32 -15.50 2.88
CA PRO A 349 -31.59 -16.00 2.37
C PRO A 349 -31.89 -17.47 2.70
N GLY A 350 -30.87 -18.25 3.10
CA GLY A 350 -30.98 -19.64 3.54
C GLY A 350 -31.23 -19.80 5.05
N GLY A 351 -31.24 -18.71 5.82
CA GLY A 351 -31.47 -18.73 7.26
C GLY A 351 -30.21 -18.95 8.11
N HIS A 352 -29.02 -18.93 7.51
CA HIS A 352 -27.76 -19.07 8.27
C HIS A 352 -27.25 -17.73 8.76
N LEU A 353 -26.66 -17.74 9.96
CA LEU A 353 -25.96 -16.58 10.52
C LEU A 353 -24.63 -16.38 9.79
N GLN A 354 -24.44 -15.18 9.26
CA GLN A 354 -23.22 -14.70 8.63
C GLN A 354 -22.65 -13.52 9.43
N VAL A 355 -21.32 -13.36 9.41
CA VAL A 355 -20.64 -12.21 10.00
C VAL A 355 -19.66 -11.66 8.97
N GLY A 356 -19.83 -10.39 8.60
CA GLY A 356 -19.12 -9.79 7.47
C GLY A 356 -19.68 -10.24 6.11
N PRO A 357 -19.06 -9.84 4.99
CA PRO A 357 -17.86 -8.99 4.91
C PRO A 357 -18.15 -7.50 5.18
N HIS A 358 -19.42 -7.10 5.29
CA HIS A 358 -19.80 -5.73 5.61
C HIS A 358 -19.39 -5.35 7.04
N SER A 359 -18.96 -4.09 7.24
CA SER A 359 -18.53 -3.57 8.53
C SER A 359 -19.19 -2.22 8.81
N ALA A 360 -19.50 -1.96 10.08
CA ALA A 360 -20.03 -0.69 10.56
C ALA A 360 -18.99 0.45 10.63
N GLY A 361 -17.70 0.14 10.44
CA GLY A 361 -16.61 1.11 10.43
C GLY A 361 -16.43 1.85 11.77
N ALA A 362 -15.87 3.06 11.70
CA ALA A 362 -15.68 3.93 12.87
C ALA A 362 -16.90 4.81 13.18
N TYR A 363 -17.61 5.23 12.13
CA TYR A 363 -18.78 6.09 12.20
C TYR A 363 -19.80 5.66 11.12
N PRO A 364 -21.07 5.42 11.47
CA PRO A 364 -21.65 5.53 12.81
C PRO A 364 -21.21 4.43 13.78
N GLY A 365 -20.45 3.43 13.30
CA GLY A 365 -19.81 2.39 14.11
C GLY A 365 -20.79 1.35 14.66
N PRO A 366 -20.28 0.40 15.48
CA PRO A 366 -21.09 -0.53 16.26
C PRO A 366 -22.24 0.16 17.01
N ALA A 367 -23.40 -0.51 17.12
CA ALA A 367 -24.55 0.03 17.84
C ALA A 367 -24.22 0.43 19.29
N ALA A 368 -23.29 -0.30 19.93
CA ALA A 368 -22.81 -0.02 21.27
C ALA A 368 -22.04 1.32 21.41
N TYR A 369 -21.61 1.95 20.31
CA TYR A 369 -20.94 3.26 20.35
C TYR A 369 -21.90 4.41 20.67
N GLY A 370 -23.22 4.22 20.46
CA GLY A 370 -24.22 5.26 20.70
C GLY A 370 -24.16 6.45 19.72
N GLN A 371 -23.53 6.27 18.56
CA GLN A 371 -23.33 7.32 17.54
C GLN A 371 -24.30 7.22 16.34
N GLY A 372 -25.34 6.39 16.45
CA GLY A 372 -26.38 6.22 15.43
C GLY A 372 -26.34 4.90 14.65
N GLY A 373 -25.36 4.02 14.92
CA GLY A 373 -25.32 2.67 14.36
C GLY A 373 -26.50 1.82 14.87
N GLN A 374 -27.14 1.06 13.98
CA GLN A 374 -28.33 0.25 14.30
C GLN A 374 -28.14 -1.24 14.02
N GLU A 375 -27.14 -1.60 13.23
CA GLU A 375 -26.88 -2.99 12.84
C GLU A 375 -26.11 -3.72 13.95
N PRO A 376 -26.41 -5.00 14.23
CA PRO A 376 -25.65 -5.80 15.18
C PRO A 376 -24.27 -6.11 14.61
N THR A 377 -23.24 -5.84 15.41
CA THR A 377 -21.83 -6.12 15.08
C THR A 377 -21.26 -7.18 16.01
N LEU A 378 -20.06 -7.69 15.70
CA LEU A 378 -19.40 -8.71 16.53
C LEU A 378 -19.15 -8.24 17.97
N THR A 379 -18.78 -6.97 18.17
CA THR A 379 -18.80 -6.25 19.46
C THR A 379 -20.09 -5.50 19.64
#